data_AF-A0A959FWP4-F1
#
_entry.id   AF-A0A959FWP4-F1
#
_cell.length_a   1.000
_cell.length_b   1.000
_cell.length_c   1.000
_cell.angle_alpha   90.00
_cell.angle_beta   90.00
_cell.angle_gamma   90.00
#
_symmetry.space_group_name_H-M   'P 1'
#
loop_
_entity.id
_entity.type
_entity.pdbx_description
1 polymer ?
#
loop_
_entity_poly.entity_id
_entity_poly.type
_entity_poly.pdbx_seq_one_letter_code
_entity_poly.pdbx_strand_id
1 'polypeptide(L)'
;MMQKILGLILAIAITTPLAAQIKLGPLTDNPVVRQAYRDAERKIIAEIEGFSGQAFNNNALEKTEDCPEFVFGFTYVLQGNSETIFVDTVELGGGPGSSISLKDCYPLQYGTASLDTTTLLYVADPTVDGGVDTVCVEFCNNDGVCEDFKYPVVVKRAGMTRIEDPVLVQAEEFLPEVCVDETLLPGTLYCNQFLDCPNDYDGDGRQTIYWTHYAQPTSCFRYVASRFAGTDTVCLVLCDEFTVCDTFKVPMVIQSDTLSLPFFDDFSYTGPYARERYWLDRDAFINNTLAKDPPSVGLATLDGLDRGGRPYLTVGSADCLTSKYINLSGTGDDVYLKFFISPKGYGLLPNESDSLLLQFRNSDGEWNSIAKFDGIDVPVDSVPPFEFYSFQISENQYKYNGFQFRFVNYVAPVGIYDLWHIDYVRLAENEGSDDTFQDVAFTQT
;
A
#
# COMPACT_ATOMS: atom_id res chain seq x y z
N MET A 1 67.51 42.54 -53.79
CA MET A 1 67.37 42.95 -52.38
C MET A 1 66.70 41.80 -51.64
N MET A 2 67.18 41.49 -50.44
CA MET A 2 66.99 40.25 -49.68
C MET A 2 65.54 39.93 -49.26
N GLN A 3 65.12 38.68 -49.48
CA GLN A 3 64.72 37.66 -48.50
C GLN A 3 64.05 38.05 -47.15
N LYS A 4 63.03 37.23 -46.80
CA LYS A 4 62.48 36.84 -45.46
C LYS A 4 61.24 37.62 -45.00
N ILE A 5 60.04 37.01 -45.09
CA ILE A 5 59.41 36.07 -44.13
C ILE A 5 59.26 36.71 -42.75
N LEU A 6 58.04 37.17 -42.45
CA LEU A 6 57.56 37.39 -41.08
C LEU A 6 56.33 36.51 -40.88
N GLY A 7 56.44 35.55 -39.96
CA GLY A 7 55.39 34.58 -39.64
C GLY A 7 54.19 35.24 -38.97
N LEU A 8 53.00 34.87 -39.42
CA LEU A 8 51.76 35.14 -38.70
C LEU A 8 51.46 33.91 -37.84
N ILE A 9 51.59 34.07 -36.52
CA ILE A 9 51.23 33.06 -35.53
C ILE A 9 49.70 32.95 -35.52
N LEU A 10 49.22 31.74 -35.83
CA LEU A 10 47.83 31.33 -35.77
C LEU A 10 47.44 31.16 -34.28
N ALA A 11 46.71 32.13 -33.71
CA ALA A 11 46.07 31.95 -32.41
C ALA A 11 44.75 31.18 -32.62
N ILE A 12 44.80 29.87 -32.39
CA ILE A 12 43.61 29.00 -32.33
C ILE A 12 42.91 29.32 -31.01
N ALA A 13 41.80 30.05 -31.08
CA ALA A 13 40.86 30.17 -29.97
C ALA A 13 40.11 28.84 -29.82
N ILE A 14 40.61 27.98 -28.92
CA ILE A 14 39.86 26.81 -28.45
C ILE A 14 38.80 27.36 -27.48
N THR A 15 37.60 27.61 -27.99
CA THR A 15 36.42 27.76 -27.15
C THR A 15 36.02 26.37 -26.66
N THR A 16 36.33 26.06 -25.41
CA THR A 16 35.71 24.94 -24.71
C THR A 16 34.22 25.24 -24.55
N PRO A 17 33.30 24.32 -24.91
CA PRO A 17 31.92 24.47 -24.46
C PRO A 17 31.93 24.23 -22.94
N LEU A 18 31.51 25.23 -22.16
CA LEU A 18 31.05 24.95 -20.81
C LEU A 18 29.86 24.01 -20.95
N ALA A 19 30.09 22.73 -20.71
CA ALA A 19 29.01 21.80 -20.40
C ALA A 19 28.34 22.32 -19.13
N ALA A 20 27.14 22.87 -19.26
CA ALA A 20 26.26 23.07 -18.12
C ALA A 20 25.93 21.68 -17.58
N GLN A 21 26.64 21.25 -16.54
CA GLN A 21 26.22 20.11 -15.73
C GLN A 21 24.90 20.49 -15.05
N ILE A 22 23.80 19.85 -15.47
CA ILE A 22 22.57 19.84 -14.69
C ILE A 22 22.87 19.02 -13.45
N LYS A 23 23.13 19.69 -12.32
CA LYS A 23 23.06 19.05 -11.01
C LYS A 23 21.59 18.89 -10.66
N LEU A 24 21.11 17.64 -10.67
CA LEU A 24 19.87 17.29 -10.00
C LEU A 24 20.06 17.54 -8.50
N GLY A 25 19.42 18.58 -7.98
CA GLY A 25 19.29 18.82 -6.54
C GLY A 25 18.24 17.88 -5.94
N PRO A 26 18.28 17.61 -4.63
CA PRO A 26 17.25 16.84 -3.95
C PRO A 26 15.86 17.46 -4.19
N LEU A 27 14.89 16.60 -4.54
CA LEU A 27 13.51 16.97 -4.94
C LEU A 27 12.73 17.76 -3.87
N THR A 28 13.25 17.86 -2.65
CA THR A 28 12.60 18.47 -1.48
C THR A 28 12.59 20.00 -1.49
N ASP A 29 13.46 20.65 -2.26
CA ASP A 29 13.65 22.12 -2.22
C ASP A 29 13.06 22.88 -3.41
N ASN A 30 12.46 22.20 -4.38
CA ASN A 30 11.85 22.88 -5.53
C ASN A 30 10.43 23.42 -5.16
N PRO A 31 10.22 24.75 -5.16
CA PRO A 31 8.95 25.34 -4.78
C PRO A 31 7.79 24.96 -5.72
N VAL A 32 8.08 24.70 -7.00
CA VAL A 32 7.07 24.27 -7.99
C VAL A 32 6.63 22.83 -7.73
N VAL A 33 7.58 21.96 -7.38
CA VAL A 33 7.28 20.57 -7.01
C VAL A 33 6.51 20.52 -5.70
N ARG A 34 6.91 21.31 -4.70
CA ARG A 34 6.18 21.42 -3.42
C ARG A 34 4.75 21.96 -3.63
N GLN A 35 4.57 22.89 -4.56
CA GLN A 35 3.25 23.37 -4.93
C GLN A 35 2.44 22.29 -5.66
N ALA A 36 3.04 21.53 -6.58
CA ALA A 36 2.39 20.42 -7.25
C ALA A 36 1.95 19.32 -6.28
N TYR A 37 2.77 18.98 -5.28
CA TYR A 37 2.38 18.04 -4.21
C TYR A 37 1.20 18.57 -3.39
N ARG A 38 1.21 19.85 -3.00
CA ARG A 38 0.10 20.47 -2.26
C ARG A 38 -1.18 20.57 -3.10
N ASP A 39 -1.05 20.72 -4.40
CA ASP A 39 -2.18 20.78 -5.33
C ASP A 39 -2.72 19.37 -5.61
N ALA A 40 -1.86 18.34 -5.59
CA ALA A 40 -2.25 16.93 -5.64
C ALA A 40 -2.95 16.48 -4.35
N GLU A 41 -2.42 16.83 -3.17
CA GLU A 41 -3.08 16.60 -1.88
C GLU A 41 -4.45 17.27 -1.82
N ARG A 42 -4.56 18.53 -2.29
CA ARG A 42 -5.85 19.22 -2.36
C ARG A 42 -6.84 18.56 -3.30
N LYS A 43 -6.39 17.97 -4.41
CA LYS A 43 -7.26 17.19 -5.30
C LYS A 43 -7.75 15.91 -4.63
N ILE A 44 -6.87 15.19 -3.94
CA ILE A 44 -7.24 13.97 -3.20
C ILE A 44 -8.26 14.29 -2.11
N ILE A 45 -8.02 15.36 -1.34
CA ILE A 45 -8.97 15.82 -0.30
C ILE A 45 -10.32 16.21 -0.93
N ALA A 46 -10.32 16.93 -2.05
CA ALA A 46 -11.55 17.31 -2.74
C ALA A 46 -12.32 16.10 -3.31
N GLU A 47 -11.62 15.06 -3.76
CA GLU A 47 -12.23 13.79 -4.20
C GLU A 47 -12.86 13.02 -3.03
N ILE A 48 -12.19 13.01 -1.87
CA ILE A 48 -12.71 12.40 -0.63
C ILE A 48 -13.91 13.19 -0.08
N GLU A 49 -13.87 14.53 -0.13
CA GLU A 49 -15.00 15.40 0.24
C GLU A 49 -16.20 15.23 -0.70
N GLY A 50 -15.94 15.02 -2.00
CA GLY A 50 -16.97 14.71 -3.00
C GLY A 50 -17.65 13.36 -2.78
N PHE A 51 -16.92 12.36 -2.27
CA PHE A 51 -17.46 11.03 -1.94
C PHE A 51 -18.19 10.98 -0.59
N SER A 52 -17.75 11.76 0.40
CA SER A 52 -18.26 11.71 1.79
C SER A 52 -19.31 12.76 2.13
N GLY A 53 -19.44 13.83 1.34
CA GLY A 53 -20.40 14.91 1.57
C GLY A 53 -20.14 15.75 2.83
N GLN A 54 -18.96 15.63 3.45
CA GLN A 54 -18.55 16.39 4.62
C GLN A 54 -17.23 17.12 4.36
N ALA A 55 -17.17 18.41 4.71
CA ALA A 55 -15.95 19.22 4.60
C ALA A 55 -14.96 18.85 5.72
N PHE A 56 -13.70 18.55 5.37
CA PHE A 56 -12.66 18.28 6.36
C PHE A 56 -12.20 19.59 7.00
N ASN A 57 -12.41 19.73 8.30
CA ASN A 57 -11.91 20.86 9.07
C ASN A 57 -10.47 20.57 9.55
N ASN A 58 -9.48 21.21 8.94
CA ASN A 58 -8.04 21.03 9.21
C ASN A 58 -7.57 21.59 10.57
N ASN A 59 -8.46 21.77 11.54
CA ASN A 59 -8.11 22.17 12.91
C ASN A 59 -8.10 20.97 13.87
N ALA A 60 -7.67 19.80 13.39
CA ALA A 60 -7.32 18.70 14.26
C ALA A 60 -5.89 18.93 14.76
N LEU A 61 -5.74 18.89 16.09
CA LEU A 61 -4.47 18.75 16.81
C LEU A 61 -3.49 17.89 16.01
N GLU A 62 -2.21 18.28 15.96
CA GLU A 62 -1.11 17.47 15.42
C GLU A 62 -1.23 16.04 15.98
N LYS A 63 -1.87 15.16 15.20
CA LYS A 63 -1.88 13.73 15.46
C LYS A 63 -0.46 13.28 15.17
N THR A 64 0.24 12.84 16.21
CA THR A 64 1.22 11.79 16.00
C THR A 64 0.44 10.64 15.35
N GLU A 65 0.75 10.34 14.08
CA GLU A 65 0.02 9.34 13.27
C GLU A 65 0.07 7.94 13.91
N ASP A 66 1.01 7.73 14.83
CA ASP A 66 1.19 6.50 15.58
C ASP A 66 0.67 6.62 17.02
N CYS A 67 0.12 5.53 17.54
CA CYS A 67 -0.24 5.46 18.95
C CYS A 67 1.01 5.62 19.84
N PRO A 68 0.99 6.54 20.82
CA PRO A 68 2.19 6.87 21.58
C PRO A 68 2.62 5.70 22.47
N GLU A 69 3.89 5.31 22.38
CA GLU A 69 4.46 4.26 23.24
C GLU A 69 4.58 4.69 24.71
N PHE A 70 4.69 5.99 24.95
CA PHE A 70 4.77 6.60 26.29
C PHE A 70 4.23 8.03 26.31
N VAL A 71 3.80 8.49 27.47
CA VAL A 71 3.42 9.88 27.76
C VAL A 71 4.51 10.52 28.62
N PHE A 72 4.96 11.72 28.23
CA PHE A 72 5.96 12.46 29.00
C PHE A 72 5.52 12.67 30.45
N GLY A 73 6.44 12.42 31.38
CA GLY A 73 6.22 12.59 32.82
C GLY A 73 5.74 11.34 33.56
N PHE A 74 5.52 10.23 32.86
CA PHE A 74 5.22 8.93 33.47
C PHE A 74 6.40 7.96 33.38
N THR A 75 6.58 7.14 34.41
CA THR A 75 7.44 5.95 34.35
C THR A 75 6.60 4.74 34.02
N TYR A 76 6.98 3.96 33.00
CA TYR A 76 6.25 2.75 32.59
C TYR A 76 6.98 1.51 33.08
N VAL A 77 6.26 0.61 33.74
CA VAL A 77 6.80 -0.64 34.28
C VAL A 77 5.94 -1.80 33.80
N LEU A 78 6.55 -2.80 33.18
CA LEU A 78 5.84 -4.02 32.83
C LEU A 78 5.47 -4.81 34.10
N GLN A 79 4.30 -5.44 34.12
CA GLN A 79 3.88 -6.28 35.23
C GLN A 79 4.97 -7.27 35.66
N GLY A 80 5.24 -7.38 36.96
CA GLY A 80 6.28 -8.24 37.53
C GLY A 80 7.72 -7.77 37.32
N ASN A 81 7.96 -6.69 36.59
CA ASN A 81 9.27 -6.06 36.49
C ASN A 81 9.44 -4.95 37.55
N SER A 82 10.65 -4.41 37.62
CA SER A 82 10.98 -3.28 38.48
C SER A 82 11.68 -2.19 37.69
N GLU A 83 11.44 -0.94 38.04
CA GLU A 83 12.13 0.21 37.46
C GLU A 83 12.76 1.09 38.53
N THR A 84 13.88 1.70 38.14
CA THR A 84 14.63 2.62 38.99
C THR A 84 14.40 4.06 38.55
N ILE A 85 13.96 4.90 39.49
CA ILE A 85 13.69 6.31 39.30
C ILE A 85 14.70 7.11 40.13
N PHE A 86 15.43 8.02 39.49
CA PHE A 86 16.33 8.92 40.20
C PHE A 86 15.58 10.14 40.70
N VAL A 87 15.60 10.36 42.01
CA VAL A 87 15.06 11.57 42.61
C VAL A 87 16.06 12.69 42.40
N ASP A 88 15.67 13.68 41.60
CA ASP A 88 16.49 14.87 41.41
C ASP A 88 16.41 15.76 42.65
N THR A 89 17.49 15.77 43.42
CA THR A 89 17.64 16.64 44.59
C THR A 89 18.63 17.78 44.33
N VAL A 90 19.07 17.97 43.08
CA VAL A 90 20.02 19.03 42.72
C VAL A 90 19.31 20.38 42.86
N GLU A 91 20.02 21.38 43.37
CA GLU A 91 19.50 22.74 43.65
C GLU A 91 18.57 22.90 44.89
N LEU A 92 18.20 21.82 45.59
CA LEU A 92 17.34 21.88 46.79
C LEU A 92 18.09 22.25 48.10
N GLY A 93 19.39 22.55 48.03
CA GLY A 93 20.18 22.98 49.20
C GLY A 93 20.61 21.85 50.15
N GLY A 94 21.05 20.71 49.62
CA GLY A 94 21.50 19.55 50.41
C GLY A 94 22.77 19.77 51.25
N GLY A 95 22.88 19.09 52.39
CA GLY A 95 24.05 19.09 53.28
C GLY A 95 23.92 18.10 54.46
N PRO A 96 24.90 18.04 55.38
CA PRO A 96 24.84 17.14 56.54
C PRO A 96 23.69 17.54 57.48
N GLY A 97 22.55 16.88 57.35
CA GLY A 97 21.31 17.18 58.07
C GLY A 97 20.03 17.04 57.23
N SER A 98 20.14 17.01 55.89
CA SER A 98 19.00 16.79 55.00
C SER A 98 18.51 15.34 55.08
N SER A 99 17.19 15.14 54.93
CA SER A 99 16.57 13.82 54.93
C SER A 99 15.68 13.64 53.71
N ILE A 100 15.61 12.41 53.22
CA ILE A 100 14.74 12.00 52.12
C ILE A 100 13.98 10.75 52.55
N SER A 101 12.67 10.70 52.33
CA SER A 101 11.85 9.57 52.75
C SER A 101 10.63 9.37 51.85
N LEU A 102 10.10 8.15 51.84
CA LEU A 102 8.83 7.85 51.21
C LEU A 102 7.68 8.43 52.04
N LYS A 103 6.70 9.02 51.34
CA LYS A 103 5.52 9.61 51.95
C LYS A 103 4.27 8.88 51.45
N ASP A 104 3.44 8.42 52.38
CA ASP A 104 2.17 7.74 52.08
C ASP A 104 1.10 8.75 51.67
N CYS A 105 1.23 9.32 50.47
CA CYS A 105 0.27 10.28 49.92
C CYS A 105 -0.98 9.59 49.35
N TYR A 106 -0.80 8.45 48.68
CA TYR A 106 -1.85 7.61 48.11
C TYR A 106 -1.48 6.14 48.31
N PRO A 107 -2.47 5.25 48.50
CA PRO A 107 -2.17 3.82 48.61
C PRO A 107 -1.74 3.26 47.25
N LEU A 108 -0.56 2.63 47.21
CA LEU A 108 -0.08 1.93 46.01
C LEU A 108 -0.93 0.68 45.79
N GLN A 109 -1.62 0.59 44.65
CA GLN A 109 -2.52 -0.52 44.31
C GLN A 109 -1.87 -1.51 43.34
N TYR A 110 -0.87 -1.08 42.57
CA TYR A 110 -0.37 -1.81 41.40
C TYR A 110 1.10 -2.25 41.54
N GLY A 111 1.72 -1.94 42.67
CA GLY A 111 3.09 -2.31 42.98
C GLY A 111 3.54 -1.86 44.36
N THR A 112 4.85 -1.96 44.58
CA THR A 112 5.49 -1.55 45.83
C THR A 112 6.68 -0.64 45.56
N ALA A 113 6.90 0.33 46.43
CA ALA A 113 7.99 1.29 46.32
C ALA A 113 8.96 1.16 47.50
N SER A 114 10.25 1.27 47.21
CA SER A 114 11.32 1.34 48.22
C SER A 114 12.34 2.40 47.81
N LEU A 115 12.87 3.14 48.79
CA LEU A 115 13.80 4.23 48.55
C LEU A 115 15.14 3.94 49.24
N ASP A 116 16.23 3.98 48.47
CA ASP A 116 17.59 3.94 48.98
C ASP A 116 18.31 5.24 48.57
N THR A 117 18.51 6.14 49.53
CA THR A 117 19.04 7.50 49.30
C THR A 117 18.22 8.26 48.24
N THR A 118 18.80 8.60 47.08
CA THR A 118 18.11 9.28 45.97
C THR A 118 17.58 8.32 44.90
N THR A 119 17.65 7.00 45.15
CA THR A 119 17.25 5.97 44.18
C THR A 119 15.94 5.34 44.62
N LEU A 120 14.87 5.62 43.89
CA LEU A 120 13.55 5.05 44.10
C LEU A 120 13.41 3.78 43.24
N LEU A 121 13.22 2.63 43.88
CA LEU A 121 12.90 1.38 43.23
C LEU A 121 11.40 1.11 43.32
N TYR A 122 10.75 0.98 42.18
CA TYR A 122 9.36 0.55 42.08
C TYR A 122 9.31 -0.87 41.51
N VAL A 123 8.53 -1.75 42.15
CA VAL A 123 8.32 -3.15 41.73
C VAL A 123 6.84 -3.35 41.43
N ALA A 124 6.52 -3.65 40.17
CA ALA A 124 5.15 -3.85 39.71
C ALA A 124 4.58 -5.21 40.16
N ASP A 125 3.29 -5.24 40.48
CA ASP A 125 2.56 -6.49 40.72
C ASP A 125 2.48 -7.31 39.42
N PRO A 126 2.78 -8.63 39.44
CA PRO A 126 2.74 -9.47 38.26
C PRO A 126 1.32 -9.78 37.72
N THR A 127 0.27 -9.42 38.45
CA THR A 127 -1.14 -9.73 38.11
C THR A 127 -1.95 -8.55 37.58
N VAL A 128 -1.32 -7.38 37.43
CA VAL A 128 -1.98 -6.15 37.02
C VAL A 128 -1.89 -5.96 35.51
N ASP A 129 -3.05 -5.90 34.86
CA ASP A 129 -3.13 -5.67 33.42
C ASP A 129 -2.88 -4.19 33.05
N GLY A 130 -3.31 -3.24 33.89
CA GLY A 130 -3.12 -1.81 33.66
C GLY A 130 -3.53 -0.97 34.86
N GLY A 131 -2.74 0.05 35.20
CA GLY A 131 -3.04 0.97 36.30
C GLY A 131 -1.96 2.02 36.51
N VAL A 132 -2.27 3.02 37.35
CA VAL A 132 -1.34 4.09 37.69
C VAL A 132 -1.22 4.20 39.20
N ASP A 133 0.00 4.07 39.70
CA ASP A 133 0.38 4.44 41.06
C ASP A 133 1.06 5.81 41.07
N THR A 134 1.02 6.50 42.21
CA THR A 134 1.79 7.73 42.42
C THR A 134 2.65 7.58 43.65
N VAL A 135 3.96 7.51 43.46
CA VAL A 135 4.91 7.46 44.58
C VAL A 135 5.28 8.88 44.99
N CYS A 136 5.13 9.19 46.27
CA CYS A 136 5.56 10.48 46.81
C CYS A 136 6.85 10.35 47.61
N VAL A 137 7.78 11.26 47.35
CA VAL A 137 9.05 11.38 48.05
C VAL A 137 9.12 12.76 48.68
N GLU A 138 9.39 12.83 49.98
CA GLU A 138 9.60 14.09 50.69
C GLU A 138 11.10 14.29 50.89
N PHE A 139 11.60 15.46 50.51
CA PHE A 139 12.95 15.93 50.79
C PHE A 139 12.90 17.12 51.75
N CYS A 140 13.59 17.04 52.88
CA CYS A 140 13.73 18.15 53.83
C CYS A 140 15.18 18.63 53.87
N ASN A 141 15.38 19.93 53.66
CA ASN A 141 16.71 20.55 53.74
C ASN A 141 17.17 20.79 55.19
N ASN A 142 18.38 21.31 55.37
CA ASN A 142 18.97 21.55 56.70
C ASN A 142 18.23 22.61 57.53
N ASP A 143 17.45 23.48 56.89
CA ASP A 143 16.66 24.53 57.53
C ASP A 143 15.26 24.04 57.94
N GLY A 144 14.95 22.76 57.69
CA GLY A 144 13.65 22.15 57.99
C GLY A 144 12.55 22.50 56.99
N VAL A 145 12.91 23.02 55.81
CA VAL A 145 11.98 23.25 54.71
C VAL A 145 11.88 21.95 53.90
N CYS A 146 10.66 21.43 53.77
CA CYS A 146 10.38 20.18 53.08
C CYS A 146 9.65 20.42 51.76
N GLU A 147 10.02 19.65 50.73
CA GLU A 147 9.41 19.65 49.40
C GLU A 147 9.00 18.23 49.00
N ASP A 148 7.81 18.10 48.41
CA ASP A 148 7.23 16.83 48.00
C ASP A 148 7.37 16.65 46.47
N PHE A 149 7.94 15.52 46.06
CA PHE A 149 8.02 15.07 44.68
C PHE A 149 7.01 13.97 44.42
N LYS A 150 6.36 14.01 43.26
CA LYS A 150 5.39 13.00 42.82
C LYS A 150 5.89 12.31 41.57
N TYR A 151 6.00 10.99 41.63
CA TYR A 151 6.41 10.14 40.53
C TYR A 151 5.24 9.25 40.13
N PRO A 152 4.49 9.59 39.06
CA PRO A 152 3.44 8.72 38.56
C PRO A 152 4.08 7.54 37.81
N VAL A 153 3.69 6.35 38.21
CA VAL A 153 4.19 5.08 37.67
C VAL A 153 3.02 4.32 37.05
N VAL A 154 3.07 4.12 35.74
CA VAL A 154 2.12 3.29 35.01
C VAL A 154 2.61 1.85 35.06
N VAL A 155 1.79 0.98 35.64
CA VAL A 155 1.98 -0.47 35.59
C VAL A 155 1.12 -1.03 34.49
N LYS A 156 1.72 -1.81 33.59
CA LYS A 156 1.00 -2.35 32.44
C LYS A 156 1.45 -3.74 32.06
N ARG A 157 0.54 -4.55 31.51
CA ARG A 157 0.91 -5.78 30.82
C ARG A 157 1.56 -5.49 29.47
N ALA A 158 2.23 -6.49 28.92
CA ALA A 158 2.67 -6.45 27.52
C ALA A 158 1.45 -6.53 26.57
N GLY A 159 1.60 -5.92 25.39
CA GLY A 159 0.61 -6.03 24.31
C GLY A 159 0.44 -7.47 23.82
N MET A 160 -0.78 -7.83 23.45
CA MET A 160 -1.11 -9.16 22.93
C MET A 160 -1.55 -9.09 21.47
N THR A 161 -1.28 -10.16 20.72
CA THR A 161 -1.88 -10.35 19.39
C THR A 161 -3.13 -11.22 19.51
N ARG A 162 -4.23 -10.76 18.92
CA ARG A 162 -5.53 -11.41 18.91
C ARG A 162 -5.95 -11.67 17.47
N ILE A 163 -6.49 -12.86 17.22
CA ILE A 163 -7.00 -13.25 15.91
C ILE A 163 -8.51 -13.37 16.07
N GLU A 164 -9.22 -12.54 15.32
CA GLU A 164 -10.68 -12.53 15.29
C GLU A 164 -11.23 -13.64 14.41
N ASP A 165 -12.52 -13.94 14.58
CA ASP A 165 -13.22 -14.86 13.71
C ASP A 165 -13.25 -14.33 12.25
N PRO A 166 -13.12 -15.20 11.24
CA PRO A 166 -13.14 -14.77 9.85
C PRO A 166 -14.48 -14.12 9.45
N VAL A 167 -14.40 -12.98 8.78
CA VAL A 167 -15.55 -12.28 8.19
C VAL A 167 -15.68 -12.71 6.73
N LEU A 168 -16.81 -13.33 6.39
CA LEU A 168 -17.14 -13.68 5.00
C LEU A 168 -17.67 -12.44 4.27
N VAL A 169 -17.14 -12.16 3.10
CA VAL A 169 -17.49 -10.97 2.30
C VAL A 169 -17.49 -11.34 0.81
N GLN A 170 -18.42 -10.78 0.02
CA GLN A 170 -18.41 -10.93 -1.43
C GLN A 170 -17.42 -9.96 -2.08
N ALA A 171 -16.91 -10.31 -3.25
CA ALA A 171 -16.11 -9.40 -4.07
C ALA A 171 -16.82 -8.05 -4.24
N GLU A 172 -16.10 -6.95 -3.97
CA GLU A 172 -16.61 -5.56 -4.03
C GLU A 172 -17.69 -5.19 -3.01
N GLU A 173 -18.00 -6.07 -2.06
CA GLU A 173 -18.95 -5.74 -1.00
C GLU A 173 -18.37 -4.67 -0.06
N PHE A 174 -19.24 -3.72 0.30
CA PHE A 174 -18.94 -2.69 1.28
C PHE A 174 -19.53 -3.09 2.63
N LEU A 175 -18.66 -3.28 3.62
CA LEU A 175 -19.02 -3.48 5.00
C LEU A 175 -18.93 -2.13 5.75
N PRO A 176 -20.08 -1.55 6.15
CA PRO A 176 -20.12 -0.22 6.74
C PRO A 176 -19.56 -0.16 8.16
N GLU A 177 -19.46 -1.31 8.83
CA GLU A 177 -18.99 -1.41 10.20
C GLU A 177 -18.51 -2.84 10.50
N VAL A 178 -17.23 -2.98 10.84
CA VAL A 178 -16.59 -4.19 11.37
C VAL A 178 -15.85 -3.77 12.63
N CYS A 179 -16.17 -4.37 13.78
CA CYS A 179 -15.63 -3.98 15.08
C CYS A 179 -14.87 -5.13 15.73
N VAL A 180 -13.83 -4.80 16.48
CA VAL A 180 -13.14 -5.74 17.38
C VAL A 180 -13.48 -5.43 18.83
N ASP A 181 -13.30 -6.41 19.73
CA ASP A 181 -13.66 -6.26 21.14
C ASP A 181 -12.64 -5.40 21.91
N GLU A 182 -12.93 -4.11 22.05
CA GLU A 182 -12.11 -3.18 22.84
C GLU A 182 -12.17 -3.43 24.35
N THR A 183 -13.14 -4.21 24.84
CA THR A 183 -13.26 -4.52 26.29
C THR A 183 -12.14 -5.44 26.79
N LEU A 184 -11.32 -5.96 25.87
CA LEU A 184 -10.12 -6.74 26.15
C LEU A 184 -8.91 -5.89 26.58
N LEU A 185 -9.01 -4.57 26.42
CA LEU A 185 -8.04 -3.63 26.98
C LEU A 185 -8.36 -3.35 28.46
N PRO A 186 -7.35 -3.18 29.33
CA PRO A 186 -7.58 -2.93 30.75
C PRO A 186 -8.15 -1.53 31.04
N GLY A 187 -7.85 -0.54 30.20
CA GLY A 187 -8.34 0.83 30.31
C GLY A 187 -9.29 1.26 29.19
N THR A 188 -9.64 2.54 29.20
CA THR A 188 -10.46 3.15 28.14
C THR A 188 -9.65 3.26 26.85
N LEU A 189 -10.26 2.95 25.70
CA LEU A 189 -9.64 3.13 24.38
C LEU A 189 -9.15 4.57 24.21
N TYR A 190 -7.86 4.71 23.94
CA TYR A 190 -7.17 5.99 23.83
C TYR A 190 -6.67 6.27 22.42
N CYS A 191 -6.27 5.23 21.68
CA CYS A 191 -5.76 5.35 20.32
C CYS A 191 -6.03 4.09 19.50
N ASN A 192 -6.17 4.27 18.19
CA ASN A 192 -6.33 3.22 17.20
C ASN A 192 -5.50 3.53 15.95
N GLN A 193 -4.84 2.53 15.39
CA GLN A 193 -4.04 2.65 14.16
C GLN A 193 -4.14 1.37 13.33
N PHE A 194 -4.09 1.50 12.01
CA PHE A 194 -3.94 0.34 11.12
C PHE A 194 -2.46 -0.03 11.04
N LEU A 195 -2.18 -1.32 10.95
CA LEU A 195 -0.85 -1.83 10.63
C LEU A 195 -0.91 -2.55 9.30
N ASP A 196 0.14 -2.38 8.51
CA ASP A 196 0.39 -3.27 7.39
C ASP A 196 0.79 -4.64 7.93
N CYS A 197 0.01 -5.65 7.57
CA CYS A 197 0.21 -7.01 8.00
C CYS A 197 0.63 -7.87 6.81
N PRO A 198 1.81 -8.52 6.89
CA PRO A 198 2.23 -9.43 5.84
C PRO A 198 1.15 -10.49 5.59
N ASN A 199 0.65 -10.52 4.37
CA ASN A 199 -0.31 -11.48 3.89
C ASN A 199 0.09 -11.89 2.46
N ASP A 200 -0.44 -13.02 2.00
CA ASP A 200 -0.25 -13.56 0.65
C ASP A 200 -1.47 -13.29 -0.24
N TYR A 201 -2.29 -12.28 0.11
CA TYR A 201 -3.51 -11.97 -0.61
C TYR A 201 -3.21 -11.24 -1.93
N ASP A 202 -3.61 -11.83 -3.06
CA ASP A 202 -3.35 -11.26 -4.40
C ASP A 202 -3.94 -9.86 -4.61
N GLY A 203 -5.03 -9.56 -3.90
CA GLY A 203 -5.75 -8.29 -4.02
C GLY A 203 -5.20 -7.18 -3.14
N ASP A 204 -4.05 -7.38 -2.47
CA ASP A 204 -3.49 -6.40 -1.56
C ASP A 204 -3.25 -5.03 -2.25
N GLY A 205 -3.48 -3.95 -1.50
CA GLY A 205 -3.53 -2.57 -2.00
C GLY A 205 -4.74 -2.22 -2.88
N ARG A 206 -5.63 -3.16 -3.18
CA ARG A 206 -6.86 -2.91 -3.98
C ARG A 206 -8.12 -2.80 -3.13
N GLN A 207 -8.10 -3.30 -1.91
CA GLN A 207 -9.09 -3.07 -0.87
C GLN A 207 -9.05 -1.64 -0.35
N THR A 208 -10.14 -1.17 0.25
CA THR A 208 -10.18 0.12 0.94
C THR A 208 -10.59 -0.08 2.38
N ILE A 209 -9.76 0.40 3.30
CA ILE A 209 -9.94 0.25 4.75
C ILE A 209 -9.82 1.62 5.39
N TYR A 210 -10.78 1.98 6.23
CA TYR A 210 -10.78 3.27 6.90
C TYR A 210 -11.62 3.24 8.17
N TRP A 211 -11.31 4.12 9.12
CA TRP A 211 -11.99 4.15 10.42
C TRP A 211 -13.45 4.59 10.29
N THR A 212 -14.33 4.07 11.17
CA THR A 212 -15.73 4.54 11.19
C THR A 212 -15.83 6.00 11.64
N HIS A 213 -14.92 6.42 12.54
CA HIS A 213 -14.81 7.74 13.12
C HIS A 213 -13.36 8.21 13.19
N TYR A 214 -13.13 9.49 12.90
CA TYR A 214 -11.78 10.10 12.94
C TYR A 214 -11.61 11.15 14.05
N ALA A 215 -12.73 11.61 14.63
CA ALA A 215 -12.75 12.62 15.69
C ALA A 215 -12.42 12.04 17.08
N GLN A 216 -12.59 10.73 17.25
CA GLN A 216 -12.31 10.00 18.48
C GLN A 216 -11.81 8.58 18.14
N PRO A 217 -11.05 7.94 19.04
CA PRO A 217 -10.65 6.55 18.89
C PRO A 217 -11.87 5.64 18.69
N THR A 218 -11.72 4.62 17.84
CA THR A 218 -12.76 3.63 17.55
C THR A 218 -12.14 2.26 17.34
N SER A 219 -12.82 1.22 17.78
CA SER A 219 -12.52 -0.18 17.49
C SER A 219 -13.14 -0.68 16.18
N CYS A 220 -13.95 0.16 15.53
CA CYS A 220 -14.67 -0.19 14.32
C CYS A 220 -14.08 0.47 13.07
N PHE A 221 -14.01 -0.29 11.98
CA PHE A 221 -13.59 0.15 10.66
C PHE A 221 -14.61 -0.19 9.58
N ARG A 222 -14.42 0.45 8.42
CA ARG A 222 -15.12 0.19 7.17
C ARG A 222 -14.21 -0.54 6.22
N TYR A 223 -14.79 -1.47 5.47
CA TYR A 223 -14.05 -2.32 4.55
C TYR A 223 -14.76 -2.38 3.19
N VAL A 224 -14.01 -2.18 2.11
CA VAL A 224 -14.47 -2.44 0.74
C VAL A 224 -13.59 -3.56 0.20
N ALA A 225 -14.19 -4.71 -0.06
CA ALA A 225 -13.50 -5.87 -0.59
C ALA A 225 -12.96 -5.59 -2.00
N SER A 226 -11.80 -6.16 -2.32
CA SER A 226 -11.33 -6.19 -3.70
C SER A 226 -12.09 -7.25 -4.52
N ARG A 227 -11.82 -7.32 -5.83
CA ARG A 227 -12.39 -8.38 -6.69
C ARG A 227 -11.68 -9.73 -6.57
N PHE A 228 -10.46 -9.74 -6.02
CA PHE A 228 -9.67 -10.95 -5.86
C PHE A 228 -10.27 -11.79 -4.72
N ALA A 229 -10.64 -13.02 -5.02
CA ALA A 229 -11.03 -13.98 -3.98
C ALA A 229 -9.78 -14.43 -3.22
N GLY A 230 -9.94 -14.70 -1.93
CA GLY A 230 -8.83 -15.05 -1.04
C GLY A 230 -9.08 -14.61 0.39
N THR A 231 -8.05 -14.71 1.23
CA THR A 231 -8.11 -14.22 2.61
C THR A 231 -7.21 -13.00 2.75
N ASP A 232 -7.82 -11.83 2.88
CA ASP A 232 -7.14 -10.61 3.31
C ASP A 232 -7.06 -10.59 4.84
N THR A 233 -6.12 -9.86 5.42
CA THR A 233 -6.00 -9.71 6.88
C THR A 233 -5.89 -8.24 7.24
N VAL A 234 -6.96 -7.71 7.82
CA VAL A 234 -6.94 -6.34 8.36
C VAL A 234 -6.29 -6.39 9.74
N CYS A 235 -5.19 -5.66 9.89
CA CYS A 235 -4.53 -5.50 11.17
C CYS A 235 -4.72 -4.11 11.73
N LEU A 236 -5.10 -4.06 13.00
CA LEU A 236 -5.23 -2.82 13.72
C LEU A 236 -4.69 -2.96 15.14
N VAL A 237 -4.12 -1.88 15.65
CA VAL A 237 -3.68 -1.78 17.03
C VAL A 237 -4.64 -0.87 17.76
N LEU A 238 -5.15 -1.35 18.88
CA LEU A 238 -5.91 -0.55 19.83
C LEU A 238 -5.08 -0.40 21.10
N CYS A 239 -4.91 0.85 21.52
CA CYS A 239 -4.20 1.19 22.75
C CYS A 239 -5.15 1.87 23.72
N ASP A 240 -5.03 1.53 25.00
CA ASP A 240 -5.73 2.22 26.08
C ASP A 240 -4.94 3.40 26.65
N GLU A 241 -5.54 4.05 27.65
CA GLU A 241 -4.94 5.18 28.38
C GLU A 241 -3.67 4.82 29.18
N PHE A 242 -3.41 3.52 29.42
CA PHE A 242 -2.21 3.03 30.08
C PHE A 242 -1.09 2.66 29.10
N THR A 243 -1.29 2.92 27.80
CA THR A 243 -0.41 2.51 26.70
C THR A 243 -0.22 0.99 26.62
N VAL A 244 -1.24 0.23 27.01
CA VAL A 244 -1.39 -1.19 26.65
C VAL A 244 -1.95 -1.26 25.24
N CYS A 245 -1.17 -1.76 24.30
CA CYS A 245 -1.53 -1.85 22.90
C CYS A 245 -1.69 -3.32 22.47
N ASP A 246 -2.92 -3.72 22.15
CA ASP A 246 -3.20 -5.04 21.58
C ASP A 246 -3.33 -4.93 20.05
N THR A 247 -2.78 -5.92 19.34
CA THR A 247 -2.89 -6.05 17.89
C THR A 247 -4.01 -7.03 17.56
N PHE A 248 -5.02 -6.56 16.84
CA PHE A 248 -6.12 -7.38 16.35
C PHE A 248 -5.91 -7.69 14.88
N LYS A 249 -6.06 -8.97 14.52
CA LYS A 249 -5.99 -9.47 13.15
C LYS A 249 -7.37 -9.98 12.76
N VAL A 250 -7.99 -9.34 11.78
CA VAL A 250 -9.32 -9.69 11.28
C VAL A 250 -9.19 -10.35 9.91
N PRO A 251 -9.37 -11.68 9.80
CA PRO A 251 -9.35 -12.36 8.51
C PRO A 251 -10.61 -11.99 7.70
N MET A 252 -10.43 -11.43 6.52
CA MET A 252 -11.50 -11.10 5.58
C MET A 252 -11.49 -12.12 4.44
N VAL A 253 -12.45 -13.04 4.43
CA VAL A 253 -12.53 -14.12 3.44
C VAL A 253 -13.44 -13.65 2.30
N ILE A 254 -12.80 -13.26 1.19
CA ILE A 254 -13.46 -12.71 0.02
C ILE A 254 -13.84 -13.84 -0.93
N GLN A 255 -15.14 -13.93 -1.22
CA GLN A 255 -15.71 -14.91 -2.12
C GLN A 255 -15.98 -14.28 -3.50
N SER A 256 -15.77 -15.06 -4.55
CA SER A 256 -16.06 -14.66 -5.93
C SER A 256 -16.56 -15.87 -6.71
N ASP A 257 -17.47 -15.62 -7.64
CA ASP A 257 -18.00 -16.63 -8.55
C ASP A 257 -17.06 -16.86 -9.74
N THR A 258 -17.30 -17.96 -10.46
CA THR A 258 -16.60 -18.27 -11.71
C THR A 258 -17.49 -18.04 -12.93
N LEU A 259 -16.88 -17.55 -14.01
CA LEU A 259 -17.51 -17.38 -15.30
C LEU A 259 -17.54 -18.70 -16.07
N SER A 260 -18.58 -18.92 -16.86
CA SER A 260 -18.64 -20.01 -17.84
C SER A 260 -18.02 -19.60 -19.16
N LEU A 261 -17.55 -20.58 -19.95
CA LEU A 261 -17.20 -20.34 -21.34
C LEU A 261 -18.44 -20.00 -22.19
N PRO A 262 -18.28 -19.22 -23.28
CA PRO A 262 -17.07 -18.52 -23.66
C PRO A 262 -16.85 -17.23 -22.83
N PHE A 263 -15.60 -16.92 -22.53
CA PHE A 263 -15.17 -15.59 -22.08
C PHE A 263 -14.85 -14.76 -23.33
N PHE A 264 -15.33 -13.51 -23.38
CA PHE A 264 -15.06 -12.62 -24.50
C PHE A 264 -15.10 -11.15 -24.06
N ASP A 265 -14.07 -10.41 -24.45
CA ASP A 265 -14.03 -8.96 -24.36
C ASP A 265 -13.25 -8.35 -25.54
N ASP A 266 -13.91 -7.46 -26.28
CA ASP A 266 -13.35 -6.67 -27.38
C ASP A 266 -13.15 -5.20 -26.96
N PHE A 267 -13.39 -4.85 -25.70
CA PHE A 267 -13.18 -3.49 -25.18
C PHE A 267 -14.01 -2.40 -25.90
N SER A 268 -15.04 -2.75 -26.68
CA SER A 268 -15.89 -1.81 -27.43
C SER A 268 -16.87 -1.05 -26.52
N TYR A 269 -16.33 -0.25 -25.60
CA TYR A 269 -17.09 0.59 -24.67
C TYR A 269 -16.27 1.76 -24.16
N THR A 270 -16.93 2.72 -23.50
CA THR A 270 -16.26 3.87 -22.90
C THR A 270 -15.38 3.43 -21.73
N GLY A 271 -14.10 3.76 -21.79
CA GLY A 271 -13.14 3.58 -20.70
C GLY A 271 -13.34 4.59 -19.54
N PRO A 272 -12.35 4.73 -18.64
CA PRO A 272 -10.96 4.29 -18.78
C PRO A 272 -10.68 2.85 -18.31
N TYR A 273 -11.61 2.21 -17.60
CA TYR A 273 -11.36 0.91 -16.96
C TYR A 273 -12.01 -0.25 -17.71
N ALA A 274 -11.38 -1.42 -17.64
CA ALA A 274 -11.94 -2.65 -18.16
C ALA A 274 -13.23 -3.06 -17.42
N ARG A 275 -14.13 -3.78 -18.09
CA ARG A 275 -15.40 -4.18 -17.49
C ARG A 275 -15.17 -5.15 -16.33
N GLU A 276 -15.70 -4.77 -15.19
CA GLU A 276 -15.62 -5.49 -13.91
C GLU A 276 -16.27 -6.87 -13.95
N ARG A 277 -17.15 -7.11 -14.93
CA ARG A 277 -17.72 -8.44 -15.16
C ARG A 277 -16.72 -9.44 -15.76
N TYR A 278 -15.57 -8.98 -16.25
CA TYR A 278 -14.56 -9.79 -16.93
C TYR A 278 -13.17 -9.68 -16.31
N TRP A 279 -12.84 -8.55 -15.71
CA TRP A 279 -11.48 -8.26 -15.23
C TRP A 279 -11.47 -7.90 -13.74
N LEU A 280 -10.41 -8.30 -13.04
CA LEU A 280 -10.26 -8.08 -11.59
C LEU A 280 -9.59 -6.74 -11.27
N ASP A 281 -8.59 -6.36 -12.05
CA ASP A 281 -7.80 -5.15 -11.89
C ASP A 281 -8.39 -3.95 -12.68
N ARG A 282 -7.78 -2.78 -12.46
CA ARG A 282 -8.11 -1.51 -13.13
C ARG A 282 -6.84 -0.84 -13.66
N ASP A 283 -5.81 -1.64 -13.96
CA ASP A 283 -4.49 -1.14 -14.34
C ASP A 283 -4.41 -0.87 -15.86
N ALA A 284 -5.13 -1.64 -16.68
CA ALA A 284 -5.21 -1.40 -18.13
C ALA A 284 -6.12 -0.21 -18.50
N PHE A 285 -5.63 0.66 -19.40
CA PHE A 285 -6.38 1.79 -19.93
C PHE A 285 -7.19 1.43 -21.17
N ILE A 286 -8.52 1.44 -21.06
CA ILE A 286 -9.44 1.20 -22.17
C ILE A 286 -9.62 2.47 -23.00
N ASN A 287 -9.30 2.37 -24.29
CA ASN A 287 -9.34 3.49 -25.21
C ASN A 287 -9.59 3.03 -26.66
N ASN A 288 -9.72 3.99 -27.57
CA ASN A 288 -9.87 3.75 -29.00
C ASN A 288 -8.99 4.69 -29.85
N THR A 289 -7.92 5.23 -29.26
CA THR A 289 -7.15 6.32 -29.87
C THR A 289 -5.64 6.10 -29.87
N LEU A 290 -5.12 5.13 -29.11
CA LEU A 290 -3.68 4.93 -28.95
C LEU A 290 -3.06 3.96 -29.96
N ALA A 291 -3.85 3.23 -30.73
CA ALA A 291 -3.37 2.29 -31.74
C ALA A 291 -3.97 2.56 -33.13
N LYS A 292 -3.26 2.13 -34.17
CA LYS A 292 -3.70 2.23 -35.56
C LYS A 292 -4.39 0.93 -35.97
N ASP A 293 -5.56 1.05 -36.59
CA ASP A 293 -6.34 -0.06 -37.16
C ASP A 293 -6.55 -1.24 -36.17
N PRO A 294 -7.12 -1.00 -34.96
CA PRO A 294 -7.44 -2.08 -34.03
C PRO A 294 -8.47 -3.07 -34.61
N PRO A 295 -8.47 -4.34 -34.17
CA PRO A 295 -9.45 -5.35 -34.57
C PRO A 295 -10.91 -4.94 -34.32
N SER A 296 -11.18 -4.21 -33.24
CA SER A 296 -12.49 -3.69 -32.86
C SER A 296 -12.46 -2.17 -32.62
N VAL A 297 -13.56 -1.61 -32.09
CA VAL A 297 -13.63 -0.16 -31.79
C VAL A 297 -12.72 0.18 -30.61
N GLY A 298 -12.56 -0.71 -29.65
CA GLY A 298 -11.80 -0.46 -28.43
C GLY A 298 -10.54 -1.31 -28.32
N LEU A 299 -9.67 -0.95 -27.39
CA LEU A 299 -8.52 -1.75 -27.01
C LEU A 299 -8.15 -1.47 -25.54
N ALA A 300 -7.48 -2.43 -24.91
CA ALA A 300 -6.80 -2.24 -23.64
C ALA A 300 -5.34 -1.86 -23.89
N THR A 301 -4.85 -0.81 -23.23
CA THR A 301 -3.44 -0.43 -23.25
C THR A 301 -2.82 -0.66 -21.87
N LEU A 302 -1.68 -1.35 -21.83
CA LEU A 302 -0.76 -1.34 -20.68
C LEU A 302 0.30 -0.27 -20.96
N ASP A 303 0.39 0.75 -20.09
CA ASP A 303 1.04 2.02 -20.37
C ASP A 303 2.06 2.49 -19.32
N GLY A 304 2.30 1.68 -18.30
CA GLY A 304 3.24 1.98 -17.22
C GLY A 304 2.73 3.02 -16.23
N LEU A 305 1.41 3.23 -16.17
CA LEU A 305 0.74 4.08 -15.18
C LEU A 305 -0.22 3.26 -14.32
N ASP A 306 -0.18 3.46 -13.00
CA ASP A 306 -1.13 2.84 -12.09
C ASP A 306 -2.58 3.29 -12.39
N ARG A 307 -3.57 2.63 -11.77
CA ARG A 307 -5.00 2.96 -11.90
C ARG A 307 -5.38 4.44 -11.65
N GLY A 308 -4.51 5.21 -10.98
CA GLY A 308 -4.67 6.63 -10.69
C GLY A 308 -3.87 7.55 -11.64
N GLY A 309 -3.22 6.99 -12.66
CA GLY A 309 -2.41 7.68 -13.65
C GLY A 309 -1.00 8.04 -13.16
N ARG A 310 -0.51 7.44 -12.08
CA ARG A 310 0.85 7.69 -11.57
C ARG A 310 1.82 6.69 -12.19
N PRO A 311 3.00 7.13 -12.64
CA PRO A 311 3.97 6.20 -13.20
C PRO A 311 4.51 5.25 -12.13
N TYR A 312 4.74 3.99 -12.51
CA TYR A 312 5.59 3.11 -11.73
C TYR A 312 7.00 3.73 -11.64
N LEU A 313 7.73 3.49 -10.55
CA LEU A 313 9.05 4.13 -10.31
C LEU A 313 10.21 3.13 -10.27
N THR A 314 9.90 1.85 -10.39
CA THR A 314 10.86 0.75 -10.28
C THR A 314 10.75 -0.19 -11.47
N VAL A 315 11.90 -0.55 -12.08
CA VAL A 315 11.95 -1.55 -13.15
C VAL A 315 11.31 -2.85 -12.66
N GLY A 316 10.36 -3.39 -13.42
CA GLY A 316 9.57 -4.53 -12.95
C GLY A 316 8.26 -4.72 -13.70
N SER A 317 7.43 -5.61 -13.16
CA SER A 317 6.02 -5.70 -13.54
C SER A 317 5.30 -4.40 -13.21
N ALA A 318 4.51 -3.90 -14.15
CA ALA A 318 3.68 -2.70 -13.97
C ALA A 318 2.19 -3.07 -14.03
N ASP A 319 1.54 -2.80 -15.15
CA ASP A 319 0.11 -2.98 -15.33
C ASP A 319 -0.23 -4.46 -15.49
N CYS A 320 -1.38 -4.83 -14.92
CA CYS A 320 -1.97 -6.16 -15.07
C CYS A 320 -3.37 -6.03 -15.68
N LEU A 321 -3.69 -6.96 -16.59
CA LEU A 321 -5.04 -7.20 -17.05
C LEU A 321 -5.41 -8.65 -16.72
N THR A 322 -5.99 -8.87 -15.55
CA THR A 322 -6.26 -10.20 -14.96
C THR A 322 -7.71 -10.59 -15.12
N SER A 323 -7.96 -11.74 -15.74
CA SER A 323 -9.32 -12.24 -15.92
C SER A 323 -9.99 -12.54 -14.58
N LYS A 324 -11.32 -12.44 -14.56
CA LYS A 324 -12.11 -13.13 -13.54
C LYS A 324 -11.83 -14.63 -13.57
N TYR A 325 -12.19 -15.29 -12.46
CA TYR A 325 -12.15 -16.73 -12.33
C TYR A 325 -13.06 -17.37 -13.38
N ILE A 326 -12.55 -18.35 -14.12
CA ILE A 326 -13.27 -19.04 -15.20
C ILE A 326 -13.33 -20.53 -14.88
N ASN A 327 -14.50 -21.13 -15.05
CA ASN A 327 -14.66 -22.56 -14.85
C ASN A 327 -14.20 -23.33 -16.08
N LEU A 328 -13.01 -23.93 -16.00
CA LEU A 328 -12.51 -24.87 -17.01
C LEU A 328 -12.62 -26.34 -16.57
N SER A 329 -13.24 -26.61 -15.42
CA SER A 329 -13.42 -27.98 -14.93
C SER A 329 -14.30 -28.79 -15.89
N GLY A 330 -13.82 -29.97 -16.28
CA GLY A 330 -14.56 -30.87 -17.16
C GLY A 330 -14.56 -30.48 -18.65
N THR A 331 -13.86 -29.40 -19.03
CA THR A 331 -13.65 -29.05 -20.44
C THR A 331 -12.69 -30.04 -21.12
N GLY A 332 -12.85 -30.24 -22.43
CA GLY A 332 -11.94 -31.06 -23.24
C GLY A 332 -10.64 -30.33 -23.62
N ASP A 333 -9.86 -30.91 -24.53
CA ASP A 333 -8.58 -30.33 -24.98
C ASP A 333 -8.74 -29.18 -25.98
N ASP A 334 -9.90 -29.08 -26.65
CA ASP A 334 -10.22 -28.02 -27.61
C ASP A 334 -10.69 -26.76 -26.88
N VAL A 335 -9.78 -26.13 -26.14
CA VAL A 335 -9.98 -24.85 -25.46
C VAL A 335 -8.84 -23.92 -25.83
N TYR A 336 -9.16 -22.75 -26.37
CA TYR A 336 -8.17 -21.80 -26.86
C TYR A 336 -8.41 -20.41 -26.29
N LEU A 337 -7.34 -19.79 -25.77
CA LEU A 337 -7.28 -18.35 -25.54
C LEU A 337 -6.74 -17.68 -26.80
N LYS A 338 -7.55 -16.80 -27.39
CA LYS A 338 -7.33 -16.08 -28.64
C LYS A 338 -7.36 -14.58 -28.37
N PHE A 339 -6.44 -13.83 -28.96
CA PHE A 339 -6.36 -12.37 -28.80
C PHE A 339 -5.46 -11.75 -29.86
N PHE A 340 -5.47 -10.42 -29.94
CA PHE A 340 -4.55 -9.65 -30.74
C PHE A 340 -3.71 -8.74 -29.86
N ILE A 341 -2.45 -8.53 -30.24
CA ILE A 341 -1.58 -7.53 -29.60
C ILE A 341 -0.89 -6.63 -30.62
N SER A 342 -0.59 -5.40 -30.22
CA SER A 342 0.30 -4.50 -30.96
C SER A 342 1.18 -3.72 -29.96
N PRO A 343 2.51 -3.74 -30.08
CA PRO A 343 3.38 -2.86 -29.31
C PRO A 343 3.33 -1.42 -29.84
N LYS A 344 3.70 -0.45 -29.00
CA LYS A 344 3.93 0.98 -29.31
C LYS A 344 2.68 1.79 -29.65
N GLY A 345 1.93 1.40 -30.67
CA GLY A 345 0.87 2.21 -31.26
C GLY A 345 1.36 3.62 -31.63
N TYR A 346 0.62 4.64 -31.20
CA TYR A 346 0.97 6.06 -31.35
C TYR A 346 1.82 6.61 -30.20
N GLY A 347 2.14 5.80 -29.19
CA GLY A 347 2.99 6.18 -28.06
C GLY A 347 4.45 5.80 -28.25
N LEU A 348 5.15 5.60 -27.12
CA LEU A 348 6.51 5.09 -27.12
C LEU A 348 6.54 3.56 -27.17
N LEU A 349 7.55 3.05 -27.87
CA LEU A 349 7.78 1.63 -28.04
C LEU A 349 8.33 1.02 -26.76
N PRO A 350 8.00 -0.26 -26.47
CA PRO A 350 8.72 -1.04 -25.48
C PRO A 350 10.13 -1.35 -25.99
N ASN A 351 11.15 -1.07 -25.19
CA ASN A 351 12.55 -1.33 -25.54
C ASN A 351 12.86 -2.82 -25.42
N GLU A 352 14.01 -3.25 -25.94
CA GLU A 352 14.42 -4.68 -25.93
C GLU A 352 14.50 -5.31 -24.52
N SER A 353 14.64 -4.50 -23.46
CA SER A 353 14.61 -4.97 -22.07
C SER A 353 13.19 -5.18 -21.51
N ASP A 354 12.20 -4.61 -22.18
CA ASP A 354 10.80 -4.61 -21.78
C ASP A 354 10.07 -5.80 -22.42
N SER A 355 8.93 -6.18 -21.86
CA SER A 355 8.15 -7.28 -22.43
C SER A 355 6.70 -7.28 -22.00
N LEU A 356 5.85 -7.90 -22.81
CA LEU A 356 4.52 -8.33 -22.40
C LEU A 356 4.55 -9.83 -22.09
N LEU A 357 3.98 -10.21 -20.95
CA LEU A 357 3.87 -11.60 -20.52
C LEU A 357 2.40 -12.02 -20.58
N LEU A 358 2.14 -13.19 -21.18
CA LEU A 358 0.90 -13.93 -20.96
C LEU A 358 1.16 -14.96 -19.87
N GLN A 359 0.36 -14.94 -18.80
CA GLN A 359 0.49 -15.89 -17.70
C GLN A 359 -0.82 -16.61 -17.44
N PHE A 360 -0.73 -17.90 -17.13
CA PHE A 360 -1.84 -18.73 -16.65
C PHE A 360 -1.64 -19.09 -15.20
N ARG A 361 -2.74 -19.12 -14.44
CA ARG A 361 -2.74 -19.58 -13.07
C ARG A 361 -3.01 -21.08 -13.00
N ASN A 362 -2.14 -21.83 -12.34
CA ASN A 362 -2.36 -23.26 -12.11
C ASN A 362 -3.27 -23.50 -10.89
N SER A 363 -3.69 -24.75 -10.70
CA SER A 363 -4.55 -25.17 -9.58
C SER A 363 -3.92 -24.99 -8.19
N ASP A 364 -2.59 -24.83 -8.13
CA ASP A 364 -1.85 -24.56 -6.89
C ASP A 364 -1.80 -23.05 -6.57
N GLY A 365 -2.37 -22.20 -7.43
CA GLY A 365 -2.43 -20.75 -7.26
C GLY A 365 -1.23 -20.00 -7.84
N GLU A 366 -0.29 -20.67 -8.50
CA GLU A 366 0.93 -20.10 -9.06
C GLU A 366 0.72 -19.55 -10.48
N TRP A 367 1.37 -18.42 -10.79
CA TRP A 367 1.38 -17.81 -12.12
C TRP A 367 2.53 -18.34 -12.97
N ASN A 368 2.22 -19.02 -14.06
CA ASN A 368 3.18 -19.54 -15.03
C ASN A 368 3.18 -18.70 -16.31
N SER A 369 4.35 -18.23 -16.74
CA SER A 369 4.49 -17.53 -18.02
C SER A 369 4.38 -18.50 -19.20
N ILE A 370 3.38 -18.28 -20.05
CA ILE A 370 3.05 -19.10 -21.22
C ILE A 370 3.67 -18.52 -22.50
N ALA A 371 3.69 -17.19 -22.59
CA ALA A 371 4.34 -16.47 -23.66
C ALA A 371 5.02 -15.21 -23.15
N LYS A 372 6.10 -14.83 -23.83
CA LYS A 372 6.80 -13.56 -23.67
C LYS A 372 6.89 -12.90 -25.03
N PHE A 373 6.43 -11.66 -25.12
CA PHE A 373 6.58 -10.80 -26.28
C PHE A 373 7.64 -9.76 -25.94
N ASP A 374 8.79 -9.85 -26.60
CA ASP A 374 9.91 -8.93 -26.38
C ASP A 374 9.59 -7.55 -26.97
N GLY A 375 10.19 -6.50 -26.40
CA GLY A 375 10.15 -5.17 -27.00
C GLY A 375 10.81 -5.13 -28.38
N ILE A 376 10.69 -3.99 -29.05
CA ILE A 376 10.98 -3.85 -30.48
C ILE A 376 12.03 -2.79 -30.75
N ASP A 377 12.75 -2.92 -31.87
CA ASP A 377 13.60 -1.87 -32.43
C ASP A 377 13.09 -1.52 -33.83
N VAL A 378 12.27 -0.47 -33.91
CA VAL A 378 11.63 -0.03 -35.15
C VAL A 378 11.74 1.49 -35.31
N PRO A 379 11.69 2.02 -36.55
CA PRO A 379 11.67 3.46 -36.77
C PRO A 379 10.57 4.16 -35.96
N VAL A 380 10.85 5.37 -35.46
CA VAL A 380 9.94 6.12 -34.59
C VAL A 380 8.57 6.37 -35.23
N ASP A 381 8.52 6.54 -36.55
CA ASP A 381 7.32 6.78 -37.36
C ASP A 381 6.55 5.49 -37.73
N SER A 382 7.11 4.31 -37.44
CA SER A 382 6.40 3.05 -37.66
C SER A 382 5.31 2.85 -36.61
N VAL A 383 4.19 2.24 -37.03
CA VAL A 383 3.13 1.80 -36.12
C VAL A 383 2.89 0.32 -36.41
N PRO A 384 3.42 -0.59 -35.57
CA PRO A 384 3.25 -2.03 -35.75
C PRO A 384 1.76 -2.41 -35.83
N PRO A 385 1.35 -3.29 -36.76
CA PRO A 385 -0.03 -3.76 -36.83
C PRO A 385 -0.36 -4.65 -35.63
N PHE A 386 -1.65 -4.90 -35.42
CA PHE A 386 -2.08 -5.96 -34.52
C PHE A 386 -1.76 -7.34 -35.11
N GLU A 387 -1.19 -8.20 -34.28
CA GLU A 387 -0.88 -9.59 -34.60
C GLU A 387 -1.76 -10.53 -33.78
N PHE A 388 -2.26 -11.58 -34.43
CA PHE A 388 -3.11 -12.60 -33.83
C PHE A 388 -2.30 -13.67 -33.10
N TYR A 389 -2.76 -14.05 -31.91
CA TYR A 389 -2.21 -15.14 -31.13
C TYR A 389 -3.30 -16.07 -30.59
N SER A 390 -2.96 -17.36 -30.51
CA SER A 390 -3.85 -18.42 -30.08
C SER A 390 -3.08 -19.45 -29.27
N PHE A 391 -3.52 -19.71 -28.05
CA PHE A 391 -2.90 -20.63 -27.11
C PHE A 391 -3.89 -21.69 -26.66
N GLN A 392 -3.58 -22.95 -26.93
CA GLN A 392 -4.35 -24.08 -26.45
C GLN A 392 -4.13 -24.26 -24.94
N ILE A 393 -5.20 -24.51 -24.19
CA ILE A 393 -5.15 -24.88 -22.78
C ILE A 393 -5.50 -26.36 -22.70
N SER A 394 -4.47 -27.21 -22.67
CA SER A 394 -4.62 -28.69 -22.66
C SER A 394 -4.09 -29.33 -21.38
N GLU A 395 -3.26 -28.62 -20.63
CA GLU A 395 -2.63 -29.14 -19.42
C GLU A 395 -3.62 -29.18 -18.26
N ASN A 396 -3.74 -30.34 -17.60
CA ASN A 396 -4.68 -30.56 -16.49
C ASN A 396 -4.54 -29.56 -15.33
N GLN A 397 -3.34 -29.02 -15.09
CA GLN A 397 -3.10 -28.01 -14.05
C GLN A 397 -3.88 -26.71 -14.27
N TYR A 398 -4.38 -26.46 -15.49
CA TYR A 398 -5.19 -25.30 -15.85
C TYR A 398 -6.69 -25.63 -15.99
N LYS A 399 -7.07 -26.91 -15.87
CA LYS A 399 -8.44 -27.42 -16.09
C LYS A 399 -9.23 -27.54 -14.79
N TYR A 400 -9.39 -26.43 -14.08
CA TYR A 400 -10.08 -26.39 -12.78
C TYR A 400 -11.14 -25.28 -12.72
N ASN A 401 -12.00 -25.35 -11.69
CA ASN A 401 -12.99 -24.31 -11.44
C ASN A 401 -12.29 -23.11 -10.79
N GLY A 402 -12.06 -22.05 -11.57
CA GLY A 402 -11.35 -20.86 -11.11
C GLY A 402 -10.03 -20.59 -11.84
N PHE A 403 -9.87 -21.14 -13.05
CA PHE A 403 -8.78 -20.78 -13.94
C PHE A 403 -8.73 -19.27 -14.17
N GLN A 404 -7.53 -18.72 -14.26
CA GLN A 404 -7.30 -17.33 -14.58
C GLN A 404 -6.15 -17.20 -15.58
N PHE A 405 -6.21 -16.15 -16.39
CA PHE A 405 -5.08 -15.70 -17.18
C PHE A 405 -4.87 -14.20 -16.93
N ARG A 406 -3.66 -13.72 -17.19
CA ARG A 406 -3.39 -12.28 -17.17
C ARG A 406 -2.35 -11.88 -18.21
N PHE A 407 -2.46 -10.63 -18.65
CA PHE A 407 -1.42 -9.93 -19.37
C PHE A 407 -0.68 -9.01 -18.39
N VAL A 408 0.64 -9.02 -18.41
CA VAL A 408 1.48 -8.17 -17.53
C VAL A 408 2.58 -7.55 -18.37
N ASN A 409 2.71 -6.22 -18.36
CA ASN A 409 3.88 -5.58 -18.94
C ASN A 409 5.01 -5.54 -17.89
N TYR A 410 6.23 -5.74 -18.37
CA TYR A 410 7.47 -5.54 -17.66
C TYR A 410 8.18 -4.36 -18.32
N VAL A 411 8.41 -3.30 -17.55
CA VAL A 411 8.82 -1.99 -18.09
C VAL A 411 9.97 -1.40 -17.28
N ALA A 412 10.69 -0.46 -17.88
CA ALA A 412 11.65 0.41 -17.20
C ALA A 412 11.01 1.80 -16.96
N PRO A 413 10.36 2.04 -15.81
CA PRO A 413 9.27 2.99 -15.80
C PRO A 413 9.72 4.43 -15.56
N VAL A 414 9.21 5.34 -16.40
CA VAL A 414 9.46 6.80 -16.33
C VAL A 414 8.32 7.64 -16.95
N GLY A 415 7.08 7.16 -16.95
CA GLY A 415 5.92 7.85 -17.55
C GLY A 415 5.07 6.91 -18.40
N ILE A 416 4.31 7.48 -19.35
CA ILE A 416 3.50 6.74 -20.33
C ILE A 416 4.39 6.16 -21.44
N TYR A 417 5.09 5.09 -21.14
CA TYR A 417 6.08 4.47 -22.02
C TYR A 417 5.83 2.97 -22.17
N ASP A 418 6.54 2.37 -23.13
CA ASP A 418 6.57 0.92 -23.31
C ASP A 418 5.17 0.32 -23.56
N LEU A 419 4.40 0.98 -24.43
CA LEU A 419 2.98 0.68 -24.62
C LEU A 419 2.75 -0.70 -25.23
N TRP A 420 1.79 -1.42 -24.67
CA TRP A 420 1.25 -2.65 -25.25
C TRP A 420 -0.27 -2.53 -25.41
N HIS A 421 -0.76 -2.81 -26.60
CA HIS A 421 -2.19 -2.79 -26.93
C HIS A 421 -2.70 -4.22 -27.07
N ILE A 422 -3.84 -4.51 -26.47
CA ILE A 422 -4.50 -5.81 -26.47
C ILE A 422 -5.94 -5.62 -26.91
N ASP A 423 -6.42 -6.47 -27.80
CA ASP A 423 -7.81 -6.46 -28.26
C ASP A 423 -8.33 -7.88 -28.50
N TYR A 424 -9.65 -8.02 -28.50
CA TYR A 424 -10.38 -9.21 -28.93
C TYR A 424 -10.05 -10.48 -28.13
N VAL A 425 -10.04 -10.37 -26.80
CA VAL A 425 -9.70 -11.48 -25.91
C VAL A 425 -10.86 -12.46 -25.85
N ARG A 426 -10.66 -13.67 -26.37
CA ARG A 426 -11.65 -14.76 -26.38
C ARG A 426 -11.06 -16.04 -25.82
N LEU A 427 -11.70 -16.60 -24.80
CA LEU A 427 -11.44 -17.97 -24.34
C LEU A 427 -12.70 -18.80 -24.55
N ALA A 428 -12.62 -19.81 -25.40
CA ALA A 428 -13.76 -20.63 -25.79
C ALA A 428 -13.36 -22.09 -26.02
N GLU A 429 -14.35 -22.98 -25.94
CA GLU A 429 -14.21 -24.39 -26.27
C GLU A 429 -14.82 -24.72 -27.64
N ASN A 430 -14.25 -25.69 -28.35
CA ASN A 430 -14.78 -26.22 -29.61
C ASN A 430 -14.87 -25.19 -30.77
N GLU A 431 -13.95 -24.23 -30.80
CA GLU A 431 -13.86 -23.20 -31.85
C GLU A 431 -12.57 -23.26 -32.67
N GLY A 432 -11.64 -24.15 -32.33
CA GLY A 432 -10.33 -24.20 -32.97
C GLY A 432 -9.47 -22.96 -32.71
N SER A 433 -8.31 -22.94 -33.37
CA SER A 433 -7.21 -22.01 -33.10
C SER A 433 -7.11 -20.82 -34.03
N ASP A 434 -7.98 -20.70 -35.04
CA ASP A 434 -7.91 -19.64 -36.03
C ASP A 434 -8.49 -18.30 -35.53
N ASP A 435 -8.29 -17.25 -36.33
CA ASP A 435 -8.74 -15.89 -36.11
C ASP A 435 -10.16 -15.63 -36.67
N THR A 436 -10.93 -16.68 -36.95
CA THR A 436 -12.30 -16.55 -37.46
C THR A 436 -13.29 -16.46 -36.31
N PHE A 437 -13.82 -15.26 -36.08
CA PHE A 437 -14.82 -14.99 -35.06
C PHE A 437 -16.21 -14.80 -35.68
N GLN A 438 -17.24 -15.41 -35.06
CA GLN A 438 -18.64 -15.20 -35.45
C GLN A 438 -19.20 -13.93 -34.78
N ASP A 439 -18.69 -12.77 -35.19
CA ASP A 439 -19.06 -11.48 -34.61
C ASP A 439 -19.04 -10.36 -35.68
N VAL A 440 -19.70 -9.24 -35.38
CA VAL A 440 -19.71 -8.02 -36.20
C VAL A 440 -18.96 -6.93 -35.45
N ALA A 441 -17.67 -6.77 -35.77
CA ALA A 441 -16.84 -5.71 -35.24
C ALA A 441 -16.72 -4.54 -36.23
N PHE A 442 -16.70 -3.31 -35.71
CA PHE A 442 -16.34 -2.10 -36.45
C PHE A 442 -14.98 -1.62 -35.96
N THR A 443 -14.16 -1.06 -36.84
CA THR A 443 -12.81 -0.58 -36.46
C THR A 443 -12.79 0.93 -36.17
N GLN A 444 -13.87 1.66 -36.49
CA GLN A 444 -14.01 3.11 -36.31
C GLN A 444 -15.50 3.45 -36.09
N THR A 445 -15.79 4.42 -35.22
CA THR A 445 -17.14 4.95 -34.95
C THR A 445 -17.53 6.11 -35.85
#